data_AF-A0A351MJ26-F1
#
_entry.id   AF-A0A351MJ26-F1
#
_cell.length_a   1.000
_cell.length_b   1.000
_cell.length_c   1.000
_cell.angle_alpha   90.00
_cell.angle_beta   90.00
_cell.angle_gamma   90.00
#
_symmetry.space_group_name_H-M   'P 1'
#
loop_
_entity.id
_entity.type
_entity.pdbx_description
1 polymer ?
#
loop_
_entity_poly.entity_id
_entity_poly.type
_entity_poly.pdbx_seq_one_letter_code
_entity_poly.pdbx_strand_id
1 'polypeptide(L)'
;MIYRAGATLLVVMSATIAQPADEAVSRETLRQWGFDALARIVADLQGPYSPHYADEARLDGYRAGPAFNWGVGVMITALTAATHHEPLTAARLEAFGNAVEVYWNPEGPVPGYDVLPVPKPVDRYYDDNQWLVLGFLEAYELTANPAWLDRARRALVYSLSGEDETLGGGIWWRENPRDGKNTCSNAP
;
A
#
# COMPACT_ATOMS: atom_id res chain seq x y z
N MET A 1 15.77 71.14 -46.16
CA MET A 1 14.73 70.95 -45.13
C MET A 1 14.92 69.54 -44.58
N ILE A 2 15.54 69.42 -43.41
CA ILE A 2 16.03 68.15 -42.84
C ILE A 2 14.96 67.61 -41.88
N TYR A 3 14.38 66.46 -42.19
CA TYR A 3 13.48 65.75 -41.26
C TYR A 3 14.32 65.06 -40.17
N ARG A 4 14.12 65.46 -38.91
CA ARG A 4 14.67 64.76 -37.74
C ARG A 4 13.74 63.62 -37.36
N ALA A 5 14.19 62.39 -37.51
CA ALA A 5 13.52 61.21 -36.96
C ALA A 5 13.72 61.20 -35.43
N GLY A 6 12.63 61.33 -34.67
CA GLY A 6 12.63 61.10 -33.23
C GLY A 6 12.52 59.61 -32.97
N ALA A 7 13.56 58.99 -32.43
CA ALA A 7 13.51 57.63 -31.93
C ALA A 7 12.92 57.64 -30.51
N THR A 8 11.70 57.12 -30.35
CA THR A 8 11.11 56.85 -29.04
C THR A 8 11.72 55.57 -28.49
N LEU A 9 12.55 55.69 -27.46
CA LEU A 9 13.09 54.55 -26.72
C LEU A 9 12.00 54.01 -25.78
N LEU A 10 11.42 52.85 -26.10
CA LEU A 10 10.51 52.13 -25.21
C LEU A 10 11.35 51.31 -24.23
N VAL A 11 11.48 51.78 -22.99
CA VAL A 11 12.06 50.98 -21.89
C VAL A 11 10.99 50.04 -21.38
N VAL A 12 11.07 48.76 -21.75
CA VAL A 12 10.28 47.70 -21.13
C VAL A 12 10.93 47.36 -19.79
N MET A 13 10.38 47.86 -18.69
CA MET A 13 10.73 47.36 -17.36
C MET A 13 10.05 46.00 -17.16
N SER A 14 10.83 44.93 -17.32
CA SER A 14 10.41 43.60 -16.90
C SER A 14 10.36 43.55 -15.37
N ALA A 15 9.18 43.74 -14.79
CA ALA A 15 8.94 43.41 -13.39
C ALA A 15 9.02 41.89 -13.26
N THR A 16 10.12 41.38 -12.71
CA THR A 16 10.20 40.00 -12.25
C THR A 16 9.31 39.89 -11.03
N ILE A 17 8.09 39.39 -11.21
CA ILE A 17 7.29 38.89 -10.09
C ILE A 17 8.02 37.62 -9.64
N ALA A 18 8.78 37.71 -8.55
CA ALA A 18 9.27 36.52 -7.88
C ALA A 18 8.04 35.71 -7.46
N GLN A 19 7.87 34.52 -8.04
CA GLN A 19 6.94 33.54 -7.49
C GLN A 19 7.36 33.33 -6.03
N PRO A 20 6.44 33.41 -5.05
CA PRO A 20 6.77 33.01 -3.69
C PRO A 20 7.27 31.57 -3.77
N ALA A 21 8.40 31.29 -3.12
CA ALA A 21 8.86 29.91 -2.97
C ALA A 21 7.72 29.12 -2.31
N ASP A 22 7.33 27.98 -2.88
CA ASP A 22 6.40 27.08 -2.23
C ASP A 22 6.94 26.79 -0.83
N GLU A 23 6.19 27.19 0.20
CA GLU A 23 6.60 26.99 1.58
C GLU A 23 6.63 25.48 1.84
N ALA A 24 7.81 24.94 2.17
CA ALA A 24 7.97 23.51 2.33
C ALA A 24 7.03 22.98 3.43
N VAL A 25 6.24 21.96 3.11
CA VAL A 25 5.30 21.34 4.06
C VAL A 25 6.06 20.78 5.26
N SER A 26 5.65 21.15 6.47
CA SER A 26 6.32 20.72 7.70
C SER A 26 6.11 19.23 7.98
N ARG A 27 7.04 18.60 8.72
CA ARG A 27 6.88 17.19 9.17
C ARG A 27 5.63 16.99 10.02
N GLU A 28 5.25 17.97 10.84
CA GLU A 28 4.04 17.88 11.66
C GLU A 28 2.79 17.90 10.79
N THR A 29 2.78 18.74 9.74
CA THR A 29 1.69 18.77 8.76
C THR A 29 1.55 17.43 8.05
N LEU A 30 2.66 16.83 7.59
CA LEU A 30 2.65 15.51 6.96
C LEU A 30 2.15 14.41 7.92
N ARG A 31 2.59 14.46 9.18
CA ARG A 31 2.11 13.55 10.23
C ARG A 31 0.60 13.68 10.41
N GLN A 32 0.09 14.90 10.56
CA GLN A 32 -1.34 15.17 10.71
C GLN A 32 -2.15 14.64 9.51
N TRP A 33 -1.71 14.92 8.29
CA TRP A 33 -2.37 14.42 7.08
C TRP A 33 -2.39 12.88 7.00
N GLY A 34 -1.32 12.22 7.45
CA GLY A 34 -1.29 10.76 7.55
C GLY A 34 -2.35 10.23 8.50
N PHE A 35 -2.50 10.83 9.68
CA PHE A 35 -3.53 10.44 10.64
C PHE A 35 -4.94 10.79 10.15
N ASP A 36 -5.14 11.93 9.49
CA ASP A 36 -6.43 12.31 8.91
C ASP A 36 -6.85 11.33 7.79
N ALA A 37 -5.91 10.92 6.94
CA ALA A 37 -6.14 9.91 5.92
C ALA A 37 -6.49 8.55 6.53
N LEU A 38 -5.73 8.11 7.54
CA LEU A 38 -6.02 6.87 8.26
C LEU A 38 -7.40 6.89 8.93
N ALA A 39 -7.77 8.02 9.56
CA ALA A 39 -9.08 8.17 10.18
C ALA A 39 -10.22 8.04 9.17
N ARG A 40 -10.06 8.59 7.95
CA ARG A 40 -11.02 8.44 6.85
C ARG A 40 -11.12 7.01 6.35
N ILE A 41 -9.98 6.34 6.14
CA ILE A 41 -9.95 4.91 5.76
C ILE A 41 -10.72 4.08 6.80
N VAL A 42 -10.48 4.31 8.08
CA VAL A 42 -11.19 3.59 9.15
C VAL A 42 -12.69 3.90 9.13
N ALA A 43 -13.09 5.17 9.00
CA ALA A 43 -14.49 5.55 9.01
C ALA A 43 -15.27 5.00 7.79
N ASP A 44 -14.65 5.05 6.61
CA ASP A 44 -15.32 4.83 5.34
C ASP A 44 -15.20 3.39 4.84
N LEU A 45 -14.14 2.66 5.24
CA LEU A 45 -13.85 1.31 4.74
C LEU A 45 -13.89 0.23 5.81
N GLN A 46 -13.60 0.52 7.09
CA GLN A 46 -13.60 -0.53 8.12
C GLN A 46 -15.04 -0.98 8.43
N GLY A 47 -15.22 -2.31 8.57
CA GLY A 47 -16.51 -2.87 8.99
C GLY A 47 -16.87 -2.47 10.43
N PRO A 48 -18.16 -2.23 10.75
CA PRO A 48 -18.58 -1.70 12.06
C PRO A 48 -18.26 -2.61 13.26
N TYR A 49 -18.03 -3.91 13.02
CA TYR A 49 -17.69 -4.92 14.03
C TYR A 49 -16.55 -5.82 13.56
N SER A 50 -15.76 -5.34 12.60
CA SER A 50 -14.74 -6.15 11.93
C SER A 50 -13.48 -5.32 11.73
N PRO A 51 -12.30 -5.86 12.05
CA PRO A 51 -11.03 -5.21 11.71
C PRO A 51 -10.79 -5.13 10.19
N HIS A 52 -11.56 -5.86 9.37
CA HIS A 52 -11.45 -5.87 7.91
C HIS A 52 -11.98 -4.60 7.24
N TYR A 53 -11.39 -4.29 6.07
CA TYR A 53 -11.76 -3.16 5.23
C TYR A 53 -12.54 -3.64 4.00
N ALA A 54 -13.44 -2.79 3.53
CA ALA A 54 -14.08 -2.97 2.24
C ALA A 54 -13.14 -2.61 1.08
N ASP A 55 -13.35 -3.19 -0.10
CA ASP A 55 -12.61 -2.78 -1.31
C ASP A 55 -13.26 -1.56 -1.97
N GLU A 56 -14.59 -1.48 -1.91
CA GLU A 56 -15.36 -0.38 -2.46
C GLU A 56 -15.96 0.48 -1.35
N ALA A 57 -15.83 1.80 -1.49
CA ALA A 57 -16.64 2.78 -0.77
C ALA A 57 -17.11 3.90 -1.70
N ARG A 58 -18.26 4.47 -1.38
CA ARG A 58 -18.84 5.64 -2.06
C ARG A 58 -19.24 6.71 -1.05
N LEU A 59 -19.34 7.95 -1.53
CA LEU A 59 -19.71 9.12 -0.72
C LEU A 59 -21.14 9.05 -0.13
N ASP A 60 -21.99 8.14 -0.63
CA ASP A 60 -23.34 7.87 -0.12
C ASP A 60 -23.34 6.86 1.06
N GLY A 61 -22.16 6.42 1.52
CA GLY A 61 -22.01 5.46 2.61
C GLY A 61 -22.08 3.99 2.17
N TYR A 62 -22.26 3.72 0.87
CA TYR A 62 -22.16 2.37 0.32
C TYR A 62 -20.75 1.81 0.50
N ARG A 63 -20.69 0.54 0.90
CA ARG A 63 -19.48 -0.27 1.03
C ARG A 63 -19.74 -1.66 0.48
N ALA A 64 -18.77 -2.23 -0.23
CA ALA A 64 -18.91 -3.58 -0.75
C ALA A 64 -17.58 -4.34 -0.88
N GLY A 65 -17.71 -5.66 -0.77
CA GLY A 65 -16.60 -6.62 -0.88
C GLY A 65 -15.60 -6.51 0.27
N PRO A 66 -14.87 -7.58 0.60
CA PRO A 66 -13.64 -7.45 1.38
C PRO A 66 -12.53 -6.90 0.48
N ALA A 67 -11.63 -6.08 1.05
CA ALA A 67 -10.46 -5.58 0.35
C ALA A 67 -9.63 -6.74 -0.25
N PHE A 68 -9.06 -6.52 -1.43
CA PHE A 68 -8.12 -7.48 -1.99
C PHE A 68 -6.83 -7.55 -1.15
N ASN A 69 -6.16 -8.71 -1.17
CA ASN A 69 -5.04 -9.00 -0.29
C ASN A 69 -3.82 -8.07 -0.50
N TRP A 70 -3.54 -7.62 -1.72
CA TRP A 70 -2.53 -6.58 -1.94
C TRP A 70 -2.79 -5.30 -1.11
N GLY A 71 -4.05 -4.85 -1.02
CA GLY A 71 -4.46 -3.71 -0.20
C GLY A 71 -4.33 -3.96 1.30
N VAL A 72 -4.51 -5.21 1.73
CA VAL A 72 -4.27 -5.64 3.12
C VAL A 72 -2.80 -5.47 3.50
N GLY A 73 -1.86 -5.87 2.65
CA GLY A 73 -0.42 -5.65 2.86
C GLY A 73 -0.06 -4.18 3.03
N VAL A 74 -0.58 -3.32 2.14
CA VAL A 74 -0.39 -1.85 2.22
C VAL A 74 -0.95 -1.29 3.54
N MET A 75 -2.11 -1.78 3.97
CA MET A 75 -2.74 -1.31 5.20
C MET A 75 -1.97 -1.72 6.47
N ILE A 76 -1.29 -2.87 6.46
CA ILE A 76 -0.38 -3.25 7.57
C ILE A 76 0.75 -2.23 7.68
N THR A 77 1.44 -1.91 6.59
CA THR A 77 2.51 -0.89 6.56
C THR A 77 2.00 0.47 7.05
N ALA A 78 0.80 0.89 6.62
CA ALA A 78 0.18 2.14 7.08
C ALA A 78 -0.06 2.15 8.60
N LEU A 79 -0.58 1.04 9.16
CA LEU A 79 -0.81 0.91 10.59
C LEU A 79 0.50 0.80 11.39
N THR A 80 1.53 0.15 10.85
CA THR A 80 2.87 0.11 11.44
C THR A 80 3.48 1.51 11.52
N ALA A 81 3.43 2.27 10.42
CA ALA A 81 3.90 3.66 10.40
C ALA A 81 3.13 4.54 11.40
N ALA A 82 1.80 4.40 11.48
CA ALA A 82 0.99 5.09 12.48
C ALA A 82 1.39 4.70 13.92
N THR A 83 1.65 3.42 14.17
CA THR A 83 2.05 2.90 15.50
C THR A 83 3.41 3.41 15.93
N HIS A 84 4.35 3.55 15.00
CA HIS A 84 5.65 4.15 15.27
C HIS A 84 5.52 5.61 15.76
N HIS A 85 4.52 6.36 15.29
CA HIS A 85 4.28 7.76 15.67
C HIS A 85 3.27 7.97 16.80
N GLU A 86 2.36 7.01 17.02
CA GLU A 86 1.30 7.06 18.01
C GLU A 86 1.05 5.65 18.58
N PRO A 87 1.68 5.32 19.73
CA PRO A 87 1.62 3.98 20.32
C PRO A 87 0.21 3.47 20.61
N LEU A 88 -0.78 4.36 20.78
CA LEU A 88 -2.18 3.99 20.98
C LEU A 88 -2.79 3.25 19.78
N THR A 89 -2.16 3.31 18.60
CA THR A 89 -2.62 2.58 17.40
C THR A 89 -2.14 1.11 17.36
N ALA A 90 -1.26 0.69 18.27
CA ALA A 90 -0.72 -0.69 18.32
C ALA A 90 -1.82 -1.76 18.43
N ALA A 91 -2.86 -1.50 19.23
CA ALA A 91 -3.98 -2.44 19.37
C ALA A 91 -4.74 -2.65 18.04
N ARG A 92 -4.82 -1.61 17.20
CA ARG A 92 -5.43 -1.71 15.87
C ARG A 92 -4.55 -2.50 14.92
N LEU A 93 -3.23 -2.28 14.95
CA LEU A 93 -2.27 -3.06 14.16
C LEU A 93 -2.38 -4.56 14.50
N GLU A 94 -2.34 -4.91 15.78
CA GLU A 94 -2.44 -6.31 16.24
C GLU A 94 -3.80 -6.95 15.90
N ALA A 95 -4.91 -6.22 16.11
CA ALA A 95 -6.23 -6.70 15.74
C ALA A 95 -6.34 -6.94 14.22
N PHE A 96 -5.79 -6.05 13.41
CA PHE A 96 -5.80 -6.20 11.96
C PHE A 96 -4.91 -7.36 11.49
N GLY A 97 -3.70 -7.50 12.03
CA GLY A 97 -2.80 -8.61 11.73
C GLY A 97 -3.40 -9.98 12.01
N ASN A 98 -4.10 -10.12 13.14
CA ASN A 98 -4.82 -11.35 13.45
C ASN A 98 -5.98 -11.62 12.49
N ALA A 99 -6.63 -10.56 12.00
CA ALA A 99 -7.72 -10.68 11.05
C ALA A 99 -7.25 -11.20 9.69
N VAL A 100 -6.04 -10.84 9.24
CA VAL A 100 -5.51 -11.25 7.92
C VAL A 100 -5.49 -12.78 7.72
N GLU A 101 -5.49 -13.57 8.79
CA GLU A 101 -5.56 -15.04 8.68
C GLU A 101 -6.81 -15.56 7.95
N VAL A 102 -7.89 -14.77 7.80
CA VAL A 102 -9.04 -15.17 6.96
C VAL A 102 -8.70 -15.29 5.47
N TYR A 103 -7.57 -14.72 5.03
CA TYR A 103 -7.05 -14.87 3.67
C TYR A 103 -6.14 -16.09 3.54
N TRP A 104 -5.72 -16.73 4.65
CA TRP A 104 -4.83 -17.88 4.59
C TRP A 104 -5.52 -19.08 3.96
N ASN A 105 -5.00 -19.52 2.81
CA ASN A 105 -5.50 -20.69 2.09
C ASN A 105 -4.49 -21.85 2.18
N PRO A 106 -4.85 -22.96 2.85
CA PRO A 106 -3.96 -24.12 3.00
C PRO A 106 -3.93 -25.03 1.75
N GLU A 107 -4.68 -24.71 0.70
CA GLU A 107 -4.71 -25.49 -0.54
C GLU A 107 -3.46 -25.27 -1.41
N GLY A 108 -3.29 -26.14 -2.41
CA GLY A 108 -2.14 -26.14 -3.33
C GLY A 108 -0.87 -26.77 -2.74
N PRO A 109 0.16 -27.05 -3.56
CA PRO A 109 1.38 -27.69 -3.06
C PRO A 109 2.11 -26.83 -2.02
N VAL A 110 1.91 -25.51 -2.07
CA VAL A 110 2.41 -24.54 -1.11
C VAL A 110 1.24 -23.68 -0.61
N PRO A 111 0.94 -23.66 0.71
CA PRO A 111 -0.04 -22.76 1.31
C PRO A 111 0.34 -21.30 1.15
N GLY A 112 -0.64 -20.40 1.06
CA GLY A 112 -0.41 -18.96 0.86
C GLY A 112 -1.66 -18.13 1.10
N TYR A 113 -1.52 -16.81 1.22
CA TYR A 113 -2.65 -15.89 1.35
C TYR A 113 -3.32 -15.68 -0.01
N ASP A 114 -4.64 -15.74 0.00
CA ASP A 114 -5.49 -15.70 -1.18
C ASP A 114 -5.93 -14.28 -1.52
N VAL A 115 -6.35 -14.01 -2.76
CA VAL A 115 -6.71 -12.64 -3.22
C VAL A 115 -7.90 -12.07 -2.43
N LEU A 116 -8.78 -12.94 -1.94
CA LEU A 116 -9.94 -12.62 -1.10
C LEU A 116 -10.05 -13.65 0.04
N PRO A 117 -10.81 -13.36 1.12
CA PRO A 117 -11.01 -14.30 2.22
C PRO A 117 -11.57 -15.66 1.78
N VAL A 118 -11.15 -16.72 2.46
CA VAL A 118 -11.65 -18.10 2.27
C VAL A 118 -12.88 -18.36 3.16
N PRO A 119 -13.81 -19.28 2.78
CA PRO A 119 -13.74 -20.25 1.68
C PRO A 119 -14.14 -19.66 0.31
N LYS A 120 -13.34 -19.96 -0.71
CA LYS A 120 -13.58 -19.69 -2.14
C LYS A 120 -12.66 -20.60 -2.98
N PRO A 121 -12.92 -20.78 -4.29
CA PRO A 121 -11.94 -21.39 -5.18
C PRO A 121 -10.59 -20.67 -5.09
N VAL A 122 -9.47 -21.39 -5.10
CA VAL A 122 -8.11 -20.82 -5.01
C VAL A 122 -7.90 -19.76 -6.11
N ASP A 123 -7.46 -18.57 -5.71
CA ASP A 123 -7.03 -17.54 -6.66
C ASP A 123 -5.93 -16.67 -6.04
N ARG A 124 -4.67 -17.09 -6.18
CA ARG A 124 -3.56 -16.49 -5.45
C ARG A 124 -2.57 -15.80 -6.37
N TYR A 125 -1.97 -14.74 -5.85
CA TYR A 125 -1.02 -13.88 -6.53
C TYR A 125 0.26 -13.79 -5.70
N TYR A 126 1.41 -13.91 -6.36
CA TYR A 126 2.70 -13.95 -5.67
C TYR A 126 3.09 -12.58 -5.12
N ASP A 127 2.78 -11.50 -5.84
CA ASP A 127 2.98 -10.11 -5.42
C ASP A 127 2.08 -9.73 -4.24
N ASP A 128 0.81 -10.15 -4.21
CA ASP A 128 -0.06 -9.96 -3.04
C ASP A 128 0.57 -10.51 -1.75
N ASN A 129 1.21 -11.68 -1.83
CA ASN A 129 1.90 -12.28 -0.69
C ASN A 129 3.21 -11.55 -0.37
N GLN A 130 3.93 -11.03 -1.36
CA GLN A 130 5.15 -10.24 -1.13
C GLN A 130 4.83 -8.92 -0.40
N TRP A 131 3.72 -8.25 -0.73
CA TRP A 131 3.27 -7.06 0.02
C TRP A 131 2.96 -7.38 1.48
N LEU A 132 2.38 -8.55 1.75
CA LEU A 132 2.22 -9.04 3.13
C LEU A 132 3.56 -9.31 3.81
N VAL A 133 4.54 -9.92 3.13
CA VAL A 133 5.89 -10.16 3.69
C VAL A 133 6.49 -8.85 4.18
N LEU A 134 6.48 -7.81 3.35
CA LEU A 134 7.02 -6.49 3.72
C LEU A 134 6.28 -5.91 4.93
N GLY A 135 4.94 -5.84 4.88
CA GLY A 135 4.16 -5.31 6.01
C GLY A 135 4.34 -6.09 7.31
N PHE A 136 4.40 -7.43 7.24
CA PHE A 136 4.63 -8.28 8.40
C PHE A 136 6.05 -8.11 8.98
N LEU A 137 7.07 -7.95 8.13
CA LEU A 137 8.44 -7.69 8.61
C LEU A 137 8.55 -6.32 9.27
N GLU A 138 7.96 -5.27 8.70
CA GLU A 138 7.92 -3.95 9.32
C GLU A 138 7.20 -3.99 10.69
N ALA A 139 6.06 -4.68 10.77
CA ALA A 139 5.34 -4.87 12.02
C ALA A 139 6.16 -5.65 13.06
N TYR A 140 6.89 -6.69 12.63
CA TYR A 140 7.79 -7.43 13.50
C TYR A 140 8.94 -6.57 14.01
N GLU A 141 9.58 -5.77 13.17
CA GLU A 141 10.67 -4.87 13.56
C GLU A 141 10.21 -3.84 14.61
N LEU A 142 8.98 -3.34 14.50
CA LEU A 142 8.42 -2.38 15.45
C LEU A 142 8.01 -3.04 16.78
N THR A 143 7.38 -4.21 16.73
CA THR A 143 6.70 -4.82 17.89
C THR A 143 7.50 -5.91 18.58
N ALA A 144 8.49 -6.49 17.90
CA ALA A 144 9.17 -7.74 18.27
C ALA A 144 8.22 -8.93 18.52
N ASN A 145 6.95 -8.87 18.09
CA ASN A 145 5.99 -9.94 18.29
C ASN A 145 6.23 -11.07 17.27
N PRO A 146 6.59 -12.29 17.71
CA PRO A 146 7.01 -13.37 16.82
C PRO A 146 5.90 -13.87 15.88
N ALA A 147 4.63 -13.59 16.16
CA ALA A 147 3.53 -13.95 15.26
C ALA A 147 3.64 -13.23 13.90
N TRP A 148 4.13 -11.99 13.87
CA TRP A 148 4.38 -11.27 12.62
C TRP A 148 5.47 -11.93 11.78
N LEU A 149 6.57 -12.35 12.43
CA LEU A 149 7.66 -13.03 11.75
C LEU A 149 7.25 -14.40 11.21
N ASP A 150 6.40 -15.14 11.93
CA ASP A 150 5.85 -16.41 11.43
C ASP A 150 5.02 -16.20 10.15
N ARG A 151 4.11 -15.22 10.16
CA ARG A 151 3.30 -14.86 8.98
C ARG A 151 4.18 -14.45 7.80
N ALA A 152 5.19 -13.61 8.04
CA ALA A 152 6.16 -13.20 7.02
C ALA A 152 6.86 -14.41 6.39
N ARG A 153 7.34 -15.37 7.20
CA ARG A 153 7.99 -16.58 6.70
C ARG A 153 7.06 -17.43 5.85
N ARG A 154 5.82 -17.64 6.29
CA ARG A 154 4.82 -18.42 5.54
C ARG A 154 4.48 -17.77 4.20
N ALA A 155 4.23 -16.47 4.17
CA ALA A 155 3.99 -15.73 2.94
C ALA A 155 5.21 -15.76 2.01
N LEU A 156 6.43 -15.63 2.55
CA LEU A 156 7.67 -15.68 1.76
C LEU A 156 7.89 -17.06 1.12
N VAL A 157 7.61 -18.15 1.83
CA VAL A 157 7.69 -19.51 1.27
C VAL A 157 6.77 -19.66 0.07
N TYR A 158 5.55 -19.12 0.15
CA TYR A 158 4.63 -19.08 -0.99
C TYR A 158 5.17 -18.22 -2.14
N SER A 159 5.62 -16.99 -1.86
CA SER A 159 6.14 -16.07 -2.87
C SER A 159 7.30 -16.67 -3.67
N LEU A 160 8.26 -17.30 -2.99
CA LEU A 160 9.42 -17.94 -3.64
C LEU A 160 9.05 -19.21 -4.42
N SER A 161 7.93 -19.86 -4.12
CA SER A 161 7.48 -21.04 -4.87
C SER A 161 7.05 -20.74 -6.31
N GLY A 162 6.86 -19.46 -6.63
CA GLY A 162 6.53 -19.00 -7.98
C GLY A 162 7.72 -18.81 -8.91
N GLU A 163 8.96 -18.98 -8.42
CA GLU A 163 10.16 -18.84 -9.23
C GLU A 163 10.39 -20.07 -10.14
N ASP A 164 10.72 -19.81 -11.41
CA ASP A 164 11.28 -20.82 -12.31
C ASP A 164 12.09 -20.19 -13.45
N GLU A 165 12.73 -21.02 -14.28
CA GLU A 165 13.56 -20.59 -15.42
C GLU A 165 12.77 -20.17 -16.68
N THR A 166 11.45 -20.29 -16.69
CA THR A 166 10.62 -19.88 -17.83
C THR A 166 10.78 -18.38 -18.08
N LEU A 167 10.79 -17.97 -19.35
CA LEU A 167 11.01 -16.57 -19.75
C LEU A 167 12.37 -15.99 -19.30
N GLY A 168 13.34 -16.84 -18.91
CA GLY A 168 14.68 -16.43 -18.48
C GLY A 168 14.81 -16.15 -16.98
N GLY A 169 13.92 -16.70 -16.16
CA GLY A 169 13.97 -16.58 -14.69
C GLY A 169 12.79 -15.81 -14.11
N GLY A 170 12.81 -15.65 -12.79
CA GLY A 170 11.87 -14.81 -12.05
C GLY A 170 10.59 -15.52 -11.60
N ILE A 171 9.78 -14.78 -10.85
CA ILE A 171 8.56 -15.22 -10.17
C ILE A 171 7.35 -14.85 -11.03
N TRP A 172 6.44 -15.81 -11.23
CA TRP A 172 5.14 -15.58 -11.88
C TRP A 172 4.31 -14.52 -11.13
N TRP A 173 3.39 -13.84 -11.82
CA TRP A 173 2.50 -12.90 -11.15
C TRP A 173 1.36 -13.61 -10.41
N ARG A 174 0.68 -14.54 -11.09
CA ARG A 174 -0.45 -15.32 -10.57
C ARG A 174 -0.10 -16.80 -10.48
N GLU A 175 -0.64 -17.50 -9.49
CA GLU A 175 -0.42 -18.95 -9.33
C GLU A 175 -0.95 -19.74 -10.53
N ASN A 176 -2.16 -19.41 -10.97
CA ASN A 176 -2.82 -20.02 -12.11
C ASN A 176 -3.90 -19.08 -12.69
N PRO A 177 -3.93 -18.82 -14.01
CA PRO A 177 -2.93 -19.22 -15.00
C PRO A 177 -1.62 -18.44 -14.86
N ARG A 178 -0.54 -19.06 -15.34
CA ARG A 178 0.82 -18.47 -15.37
C ARG A 178 1.03 -17.73 -16.70
N ASP A 179 0.39 -16.57 -16.83
CA ASP A 179 0.37 -15.79 -18.08
C ASP A 179 1.52 -14.78 -18.20
N GLY A 180 2.19 -14.44 -17.10
CA GLY A 180 3.25 -13.43 -17.11
C GLY A 180 4.10 -13.38 -15.85
N LYS A 181 5.35 -12.92 -16.03
CA LYS A 181 6.29 -12.56 -14.98
C LYS A 181 6.46 -11.06 -15.00
N ASN A 182 5.88 -10.37 -14.02
CA ASN A 182 5.76 -8.93 -13.98
C ASN A 182 6.75 -8.35 -12.99
N THR A 183 7.15 -7.10 -13.18
CA THR A 183 8.05 -6.40 -12.24
C THR A 183 7.47 -6.39 -10.81
N CYS A 184 6.15 -6.30 -10.64
CA CYS A 184 5.51 -6.30 -9.32
C CYS A 184 5.72 -7.59 -8.52
N SER A 185 5.98 -8.74 -9.15
CA SER A 185 6.28 -10.00 -8.47
C SER A 185 7.78 -10.30 -8.35
N ASN A 186 8.65 -9.45 -8.93
CA ASN A 186 10.09 -9.68 -9.02
C ASN A 186 10.94 -8.56 -8.41
N ALA A 187 10.33 -7.40 -8.09
CA ALA A 187 11.01 -6.24 -7.53
C ALA A 187 10.92 -6.14 -5.99
N PRO A 188 9.78 -6.43 -5.33
CA PRO A 188 9.72 -6.52 -3.87
C PRO A 188 10.69 -7.58 -3.34
#